data_AF-A0A7S1S639-F1
#
_entry.id   AF-A0A7S1S639-F1
#
_cell.length_a   1.000
_cell.length_b   1.000
_cell.length_c   1.000
_cell.angle_alpha   90.00
_cell.angle_beta   90.00
_cell.angle_gamma   90.00
#
_symmetry.space_group_name_H-M   'P 1'
#
loop_
_entity.id
_entity.type
_entity.pdbx_description
1 polymer ?
#
loop_
_entity_poly.entity_id
_entity_poly.type
_entity_poly.pdbx_seq_one_letter_code
_entity_poly.pdbx_strand_id
1 'polypeptide(L)'
;GCRVLVLPKVEDPASFPDHGELKLELNTCCFPPREEYNSAWGFCKSLKYHEGGWTCAEYSVARKNGTIANAADPEVQGVEMARKWPDDVTLYAEMMDEGNDKPVAFTKRGDRDAVRFNFFKYCYAFGQAK
;
A
#
# COMPACT_ATOMS: atom_id res chain seq x y z
N GLY A 1 7.82 12.28 -16.89
CA GLY A 1 7.90 11.11 -15.99
C GLY A 1 6.73 10.20 -16.23
N CYS A 2 6.82 8.93 -15.86
CA CYS A 2 5.69 8.01 -15.88
C CYS A 2 4.60 8.50 -14.89
N ARG A 3 3.32 8.43 -15.28
CA ARG A 3 2.19 8.77 -14.40
C ARG A 3 1.63 7.49 -13.79
N VAL A 4 1.21 7.57 -12.53
CA VAL A 4 0.69 6.41 -11.76
C VAL A 4 -0.81 6.56 -11.56
N LEU A 5 -1.58 5.50 -11.83
CA LEU A 5 -2.99 5.43 -11.47
C LEU A 5 -3.12 4.79 -10.08
N VAL A 6 -3.88 5.42 -9.20
CA VAL A 6 -4.20 4.89 -7.86
C VAL A 6 -5.60 4.30 -7.91
N LEU A 7 -5.72 3.01 -7.62
CA LEU A 7 -6.97 2.25 -7.65
C LEU A 7 -7.27 1.70 -6.25
N PRO A 8 -7.86 2.52 -5.36
CA PRO A 8 -7.98 2.16 -3.94
C PRO A 8 -9.18 1.28 -3.62
N LYS A 9 -10.14 1.18 -4.54
CA LYS A 9 -11.33 0.36 -4.40
C LYS A 9 -10.96 -1.12 -4.44
N VAL A 10 -11.19 -1.81 -3.33
CA VAL A 10 -11.12 -3.28 -3.26
C VAL A 10 -12.46 -3.83 -3.72
N GLU A 11 -12.43 -4.66 -4.75
CA GLU A 11 -13.64 -5.31 -5.28
C GLU A 11 -14.04 -6.51 -4.41
N ASP A 12 -15.33 -6.85 -4.45
CA ASP A 12 -15.85 -8.03 -3.76
C ASP A 12 -15.31 -9.28 -4.46
N PRO A 13 -14.64 -10.23 -3.76
CA PRO A 13 -14.22 -11.50 -4.34
C PRO A 13 -15.32 -12.25 -5.08
N ALA A 14 -16.58 -12.13 -4.65
CA ALA A 14 -17.73 -12.77 -5.30
C ALA A 14 -18.08 -12.16 -6.67
N SER A 15 -17.59 -10.96 -6.97
CA SER A 15 -17.78 -10.33 -8.29
C SER A 15 -16.78 -10.81 -9.34
N PHE A 16 -15.71 -11.50 -8.93
CA PHE A 16 -14.69 -11.97 -9.87
C PHE A 16 -15.14 -13.25 -10.59
N PRO A 17 -15.02 -13.34 -11.93
CA PRO A 17 -15.34 -14.58 -12.65
C PRO A 17 -14.53 -15.77 -12.12
N ASP A 18 -15.15 -16.95 -12.06
CA ASP A 18 -14.49 -18.19 -11.63
C ASP A 18 -13.86 -18.11 -10.22
N HIS A 19 -14.45 -17.31 -9.31
CA HIS A 19 -13.97 -17.16 -7.94
C HIS A 19 -13.99 -18.47 -7.11
N GLY A 20 -14.74 -19.49 -7.54
CA GLY A 20 -14.88 -20.77 -6.83
C GLY A 20 -15.60 -20.62 -5.49
N GLU A 21 -15.41 -21.57 -4.57
CA GLU A 21 -15.97 -21.45 -3.22
C GLU A 21 -15.17 -20.40 -2.42
N LEU A 22 -15.87 -19.44 -1.81
CA LEU A 22 -15.23 -18.45 -0.93
C LEU A 22 -15.27 -18.94 0.52
N LYS A 23 -14.08 -19.10 1.13
CA LYS A 23 -13.94 -19.53 2.53
C LYS A 23 -13.25 -18.46 3.35
N LEU A 24 -13.80 -18.12 4.51
CA LEU A 24 -13.08 -17.25 5.44
C LEU A 24 -12.05 -18.10 6.19
N GLU A 25 -10.77 -17.79 6.00
CA GLU A 25 -9.66 -18.58 6.54
C GLU A 25 -8.58 -17.65 7.14
N LEU A 26 -7.85 -18.15 8.13
CA LEU A 26 -6.72 -17.41 8.70
C LEU A 26 -5.52 -17.47 7.74
N ASN A 27 -5.24 -16.35 7.06
CA ASN A 27 -4.07 -16.21 6.21
C ASN A 27 -2.81 -16.06 7.07
N THR A 28 -2.03 -17.15 7.17
CA THR A 28 -0.76 -17.17 7.91
C THR A 28 0.44 -16.74 7.07
N CYS A 29 0.25 -16.50 5.76
CA CYS A 29 1.28 -15.98 4.88
C CYS A 29 1.49 -14.47 5.04
N CYS A 30 0.56 -13.76 5.68
CA CYS A 30 0.70 -12.35 6.00
C CYS A 30 1.18 -12.13 7.44
N PHE A 31 1.83 -10.99 7.71
CA PHE A 31 2.25 -10.62 9.05
C PHE A 31 1.68 -9.24 9.46
N PRO A 32 0.90 -9.17 10.57
CA PRO A 32 0.38 -10.29 11.35
C PRO A 32 -0.61 -11.14 10.53
N PRO A 33 -0.84 -12.42 10.91
CA PRO A 33 -1.90 -13.23 10.32
C PRO A 33 -3.27 -12.55 10.44
N ARG A 34 -4.12 -12.69 9.42
CA ARG A 34 -5.45 -12.06 9.36
C ARG A 34 -6.47 -13.02 8.75
N GLU A 35 -7.71 -12.92 9.20
CA GLU A 35 -8.82 -13.61 8.53
C GLU A 35 -9.11 -12.92 7.20
N GLU A 36 -9.06 -13.70 6.13
CA GLU A 36 -9.23 -13.25 4.75
C GLU A 36 -10.04 -14.29 3.96
N TYR A 37 -10.78 -13.84 2.95
CA TYR A 37 -11.45 -14.77 2.05
C TYR A 37 -10.43 -15.48 1.17
N ASN A 38 -10.49 -16.81 1.13
CA ASN A 38 -9.73 -17.64 0.22
C ASN A 38 -10.65 -18.08 -0.92
N SER A 39 -10.24 -17.80 -2.15
CA SER A 39 -10.94 -18.13 -3.39
C SER A 39 -10.14 -19.16 -4.19
N ALA A 40 -10.65 -19.58 -5.36
CA ALA A 40 -9.87 -20.40 -6.29
C ALA A 40 -8.55 -19.73 -6.74
N TRP A 41 -8.44 -18.41 -6.62
CA TRP A 41 -7.27 -17.61 -6.98
C TRP A 41 -6.36 -17.31 -5.78
N GLY A 42 -6.67 -17.86 -4.61
CA GLY A 42 -5.95 -17.64 -3.35
C GLY A 42 -6.60 -16.59 -2.46
N PHE A 43 -5.82 -16.12 -1.47
CA PHE A 43 -6.28 -15.15 -0.47
C PHE A 43 -6.55 -13.76 -1.07
N CYS A 44 -7.74 -13.26 -0.78
CA CYS A 44 -8.20 -11.92 -1.12
C CYS A 44 -7.83 -10.95 0.00
N LYS A 45 -7.13 -9.88 -0.36
CA LYS A 45 -6.66 -8.86 0.60
C LYS A 45 -7.85 -8.22 1.33
N SER A 46 -7.85 -8.26 2.66
CA SER A 46 -8.87 -7.59 3.49
C SER A 46 -8.51 -6.14 3.87
N LEU A 47 -7.24 -5.78 3.74
CA LEU A 47 -6.74 -4.45 4.11
C LEU A 47 -7.15 -3.37 3.12
N LYS A 48 -7.49 -2.19 3.64
CA LYS A 48 -7.70 -1.01 2.80
C LYS A 48 -6.38 -0.59 2.14
N TYR A 49 -6.50 0.14 1.04
CA TYR A 49 -5.34 0.60 0.27
C TYR A 49 -4.29 1.34 1.13
N HIS A 50 -4.73 2.25 2.01
CA HIS A 50 -3.86 3.06 2.88
C HIS A 50 -3.34 2.34 4.14
N GLU A 51 -3.66 1.05 4.29
CA GLU A 51 -3.20 0.19 5.39
C GLU A 51 -2.19 -0.86 4.89
N GLY A 52 -2.13 -1.13 3.59
CA GLY A 52 -1.19 -2.07 3.00
C GLY A 52 0.20 -1.47 2.80
N GLY A 53 1.24 -2.16 3.26
CA GLY A 53 2.61 -1.67 3.20
C GLY A 53 3.11 -1.33 1.79
N TRP A 54 2.89 -2.22 0.82
CA TRP A 54 3.26 -1.98 -0.59
C TRP A 54 2.47 -0.82 -1.21
N THR A 55 1.15 -0.80 -1.03
CA THR A 55 0.28 0.25 -1.57
C THR A 55 0.60 1.62 -0.96
N CYS A 56 0.92 1.68 0.33
CA CYS A 56 1.41 2.88 0.99
C CYS A 56 2.78 3.34 0.46
N ALA A 57 3.70 2.41 0.21
CA ALA A 57 5.02 2.71 -0.33
C ALA A 57 4.92 3.36 -1.72
N GLU A 58 4.18 2.72 -2.63
CA GLU A 58 3.97 3.20 -3.99
C GLU A 58 3.27 4.57 -4.01
N TYR A 59 2.21 4.72 -3.19
CA TYR A 59 1.49 5.99 -3.08
C TYR A 59 2.39 7.10 -2.56
N SER A 60 3.18 6.86 -1.50
CA SER A 60 4.06 7.87 -0.93
C SER A 60 5.10 8.37 -1.93
N VAL A 61 5.68 7.46 -2.73
CA VAL A 61 6.63 7.82 -3.80
C VAL A 61 5.92 8.64 -4.89
N ALA A 62 4.77 8.17 -5.38
CA ALA A 62 4.03 8.85 -6.44
C ALA A 62 3.55 10.24 -6.00
N ARG A 63 3.09 10.36 -4.75
CA ARG A 63 2.68 11.62 -4.12
C ARG A 63 3.85 12.60 -4.03
N LYS A 64 4.99 12.20 -3.45
CA LYS A 64 6.16 13.08 -3.31
C LYS A 64 6.68 13.57 -4.67
N ASN A 65 6.59 12.73 -5.70
CA ASN A 65 7.03 13.06 -7.05
C ASN A 65 5.97 13.79 -7.89
N GLY A 66 4.75 14.00 -7.38
CA GLY A 66 3.66 14.65 -8.11
C GLY A 66 3.22 13.88 -9.37
N THR A 67 3.32 12.56 -9.39
CA THR A 67 3.07 11.73 -10.59
C THR A 67 1.71 11.01 -10.59
N ILE A 68 0.87 11.21 -9.57
CA ILE A 68 -0.47 10.60 -9.49
C ILE A 68 -1.36 11.19 -10.58
N ALA A 69 -1.84 10.33 -11.48
CA ALA A 69 -2.59 10.74 -12.67
C ALA A 69 -4.00 11.20 -12.31
N ASN A 70 -4.62 10.52 -11.37
CA ASN A 70 -6.02 10.65 -10.99
C ASN A 70 -6.19 11.22 -9.58
N ALA A 71 -5.33 12.18 -9.20
CA ALA A 71 -5.33 12.79 -7.87
C ALA A 71 -6.63 13.55 -7.54
N ALA A 72 -7.42 13.91 -8.56
CA ALA A 72 -8.71 14.57 -8.39
C ALA A 72 -9.88 13.59 -8.13
N ASP A 73 -9.66 12.28 -8.29
CA ASP A 73 -10.71 11.29 -8.07
C ASP A 73 -11.09 11.26 -6.57
N PRO A 74 -12.40 11.27 -6.23
CA PRO A 74 -12.84 11.29 -4.83
C PRO A 74 -12.29 10.13 -3.99
N GLU A 75 -12.14 8.95 -4.59
CA GLU A 75 -11.57 7.79 -3.89
C GLU A 75 -10.08 7.98 -3.57
N VAL A 76 -9.32 8.61 -4.48
CA VAL A 76 -7.90 8.93 -4.27
C VAL A 76 -7.75 10.05 -3.24
N GLN A 77 -8.65 11.04 -3.24
CA GLN A 77 -8.71 12.02 -2.15
C GLN A 77 -9.01 11.36 -0.81
N GLY A 78 -9.86 10.32 -0.79
CA GLY A 78 -10.08 9.49 0.39
C GLY A 78 -8.80 8.84 0.90
N VAL A 79 -7.92 8.35 0.02
CA VAL A 79 -6.59 7.84 0.38
C VAL A 79 -5.70 8.94 0.95
N GLU A 80 -5.66 10.12 0.31
CA GLU A 80 -4.88 11.27 0.79
C GLU A 80 -5.30 11.68 2.20
N MET A 81 -6.60 11.71 2.49
CA MET A 81 -7.14 12.09 3.79
C MET A 81 -7.05 10.98 4.86
N ALA A 82 -6.84 9.72 4.48
CA ALA A 82 -6.89 8.59 5.40
C ALA A 82 -5.73 8.58 6.41
N ARG A 83 -4.61 9.23 6.09
CA ARG A 83 -3.44 9.33 6.97
C ARG A 83 -2.58 10.55 6.65
N LYS A 84 -1.70 10.90 7.59
CA LYS A 84 -0.61 11.84 7.31
C LYS A 84 0.44 11.14 6.45
N TRP A 85 0.46 11.46 5.17
CA TRP A 85 1.46 10.91 4.24
C TRP A 85 2.83 11.55 4.47
N PRO A 86 3.92 10.78 4.28
CA PRO A 86 5.26 11.25 4.58
C PRO A 86 5.79 12.19 3.50
N ASP A 87 6.34 13.32 3.92
CA ASP A 87 6.99 14.29 3.03
C ASP A 87 8.52 14.10 2.98
N ASP A 88 9.09 13.30 3.87
CA ASP A 88 10.53 13.01 3.97
C ASP A 88 10.80 11.57 4.45
N VAL A 89 12.08 11.19 4.51
CA VAL A 89 12.50 9.83 4.92
C VAL A 89 12.17 9.54 6.39
N THR A 90 12.25 10.56 7.26
CA THR A 90 11.99 10.40 8.69
C THR A 90 10.53 10.05 8.91
N LEU A 91 9.62 10.84 8.35
CA LEU A 91 8.18 10.58 8.40
C LEU A 91 7.82 9.26 7.70
N TYR A 92 8.52 8.90 6.63
CA TYR A 92 8.30 7.60 5.99
C TYR A 92 8.75 6.44 6.88
N ALA A 93 9.88 6.57 7.56
CA ALA A 93 10.38 5.56 8.50
C ALA A 93 9.40 5.38 9.67
N GLU A 94 8.86 6.47 10.22
CA GLU A 94 7.80 6.48 11.25
C GLU A 94 6.51 5.82 10.76
N MET A 95 6.07 6.10 9.53
CA MET A 95 4.89 5.46 8.94
C MET A 95 5.07 3.93 8.82
N MET A 96 6.29 3.48 8.61
CA MET A 96 6.65 2.07 8.48
C MET A 96 6.94 1.39 9.83
N ASP A 97 6.89 2.12 10.94
CA ASP A 97 7.04 1.54 12.28
C ASP A 97 5.79 0.75 12.68
N GLU A 98 5.99 -0.49 13.13
CA GLU A 98 4.91 -1.37 13.59
C GLU A 98 4.39 -0.93 14.97
N GLY A 99 5.15 -0.15 15.73
CA GLY A 99 4.74 0.41 17.02
C GLY A 99 3.91 1.70 16.92
N ASN A 100 3.60 2.17 15.71
CA ASN A 100 2.82 3.39 15.49
C ASN A 100 1.33 3.16 15.78
N ASP A 101 0.57 4.22 16.03
CA ASP A 101 -0.88 4.19 16.31
C ASP A 101 -1.69 3.60 15.14
N LYS A 102 -1.19 3.77 13.90
CA LYS A 102 -1.81 3.27 12.66
C LYS A 102 -0.76 2.60 11.77
N PRO A 103 -0.27 1.40 12.15
CA PRO A 103 0.79 0.74 11.42
C PRO A 103 0.30 0.27 10.04
N VAL A 104 1.22 0.23 9.08
CA VAL A 104 0.96 -0.46 7.80
C VAL A 104 1.29 -1.93 7.93
N ALA A 105 0.51 -2.78 7.26
CA ALA A 105 0.68 -4.23 7.32
C ALA A 105 1.27 -4.75 6.00
N PHE A 106 2.28 -5.61 6.12
CA PHE A 106 2.92 -6.27 4.99
C PHE A 106 2.51 -7.73 4.90
N THR A 107 2.69 -8.31 3.71
CA THR A 107 2.61 -9.77 3.57
C THR A 107 3.83 -10.40 4.24
N LYS A 108 5.05 -9.88 3.99
CA LYS A 108 6.28 -10.37 4.64
C LYS A 108 6.94 -9.28 5.47
N ARG A 109 7.46 -9.61 6.66
CA ARG A 109 8.18 -8.64 7.50
C ARG A 109 9.36 -7.97 6.78
N GLY A 110 10.08 -8.72 5.95
CA GLY A 110 11.24 -8.21 5.21
C GLY A 110 10.91 -7.18 4.13
N ASP A 111 9.65 -7.11 3.68
CA ASP A 111 9.23 -6.16 2.65
C ASP A 111 9.35 -4.71 3.15
N ARG A 112 9.22 -4.49 4.46
CA ARG A 112 9.35 -3.18 5.09
C ARG A 112 10.68 -2.51 4.76
N ASP A 113 11.78 -3.24 4.93
CA ASP A 113 13.12 -2.68 4.73
C ASP A 113 13.39 -2.44 3.25
N ALA A 114 12.87 -3.31 2.37
CA ALA A 114 12.93 -3.12 0.93
C ALA A 114 12.19 -1.85 0.48
N VAL A 115 10.97 -1.60 0.99
CA VAL A 115 10.22 -0.40 0.60
C VAL A 115 10.77 0.88 1.21
N ARG A 116 11.38 0.83 2.41
CA ARG A 116 12.14 1.97 2.99
C ARG A 116 13.30 2.39 2.10
N PHE A 117 14.07 1.42 1.64
CA PHE A 117 15.18 1.66 0.73
C PHE A 117 14.71 2.19 -0.63
N ASN A 118 13.61 1.64 -1.17
CA ASN A 118 13.02 2.13 -2.42
C ASN A 118 12.56 3.59 -2.29
N PHE A 119 11.85 3.94 -1.22
CA PHE A 119 11.42 5.31 -0.98
C PHE A 119 12.63 6.26 -0.95
N PHE A 120 13.68 5.94 -0.20
CA PHE A 120 14.91 6.73 -0.19
C PHE A 120 15.48 6.95 -1.60
N LYS A 121 15.65 5.89 -2.41
CA LYS A 121 16.20 5.99 -3.77
C LYS A 121 15.37 6.87 -4.70
N TYR A 122 14.04 6.77 -4.63
CA TYR A 122 13.15 7.53 -5.51
C TYR A 122 12.94 8.97 -5.04
N CYS A 123 13.18 9.25 -3.76
CA CYS A 123 13.01 10.58 -3.17
C CYS A 123 14.33 11.38 -3.15
N TYR A 124 15.47 10.70 -3.14
CA TYR A 124 16.81 11.27 -3.04
C TYR A 124 17.71 10.62 -4.08
N ALA A 125 17.78 11.24 -5.26
CA ALA A 125 18.79 10.88 -6.25
C ALA A 125 20.13 11.50 -5.84
N PHE A 126 21.20 10.69 -5.78
CA PHE A 126 22.55 11.25 -5.79
C PHE A 126 22.81 11.83 -7.19
N GLY A 127 22.63 13.15 -7.31
CA GLY A 127 22.93 13.94 -8.51
C GLY A 127 21.74 14.15 -9.45
N GLN A 128 21.07 15.30 -9.33
CA GLN A 128 21.43 16.47 -10.14
C GLN A 128 21.09 17.72 -9.34
N ALA A 129 22.11 18.56 -9.09
CA ALA A 129 21.87 19.97 -8.88
C ALA A 129 21.14 20.51 -10.12
N LYS A 130 20.06 21.23 -9.89
CA LYS A 130 19.63 22.32 -10.77
C LYS A 130 19.54 23.57 -9.92
#